data_AF-A0A971NIK9-F1
#
_entry.id   AF-A0A971NIK9-F1
#
_cell.length_a   1.000
_cell.length_b   1.000
_cell.length_c   1.000
_cell.angle_alpha   90.00
_cell.angle_beta   90.00
_cell.angle_gamma   90.00
#
_symmetry.space_group_name_H-M   'P 1'
#
loop_
_entity.id
_entity.type
_entity.pdbx_description
1 polymer ?
#
loop_
_entity_poly.entity_id
_entity_poly.type
_entity_poly.pdbx_seq_one_letter_code
_entity_poly.pdbx_strand_id
1 'polypeptide(L)' 'MSVTELSEKVGITLANISVLKNGKAKAIKIETLNKICRALECQPGDIWSGETTNKHGETA' A
#
# COMPACT_ATOMS: atom_id res chain seq x y z
N MET A 1 2.26 -14.24 5.32
CA MET A 1 2.20 -14.42 3.85
C MET A 1 3.53 -14.01 3.24
N SER A 2 4.05 -14.81 2.30
CA SER A 2 5.25 -14.45 1.53
C SER A 2 4.95 -13.40 0.45
N VAL A 3 5.98 -12.67 -0.02
CA VAL A 3 5.84 -11.70 -1.13
C VAL A 3 5.38 -12.39 -2.41
N THR A 4 5.83 -13.63 -2.63
CA THR A 4 5.41 -14.48 -3.74
C THR A 4 3.94 -14.84 -3.67
N GLU A 5 3.44 -15.31 -2.52
CA GLU A 5 2.00 -15.58 -2.35
C GLU A 5 1.14 -14.32 -2.56
N LEU A 6 1.59 -13.17 -2.07
CA LEU A 6 0.84 -11.92 -2.25
C LEU A 6 0.78 -11.54 -3.74
N SER A 7 1.88 -11.72 -4.47
CA SER A 7 1.96 -11.50 -5.92
C SER A 7 0.93 -12.35 -6.67
N GLU A 8 0.83 -13.63 -6.32
CA GLU A 8 -0.14 -14.57 -6.90
C GLU A 8 -1.59 -14.20 -6.55
N LYS A 9 -1.87 -13.91 -5.28
CA LYS A 9 -3.23 -13.54 -4.82
C LYS A 9 -3.74 -12.24 -5.44
N VAL A 10 -2.88 -11.25 -5.63
CA VAL A 10 -3.25 -9.91 -6.15
C VAL A 10 -3.24 -9.88 -7.69
N GLY A 11 -2.56 -10.82 -8.34
CA GLY A 11 -2.43 -10.88 -9.79
C GLY A 11 -1.51 -9.79 -10.35
N ILE A 12 -0.45 -9.45 -9.62
CA ILE A 12 0.59 -8.49 -10.06
C ILE A 12 1.96 -9.10 -9.88
N THR A 13 2.93 -8.67 -10.68
CA THR A 13 4.28 -9.25 -10.69
C THR A 13 5.00 -9.05 -9.36
N LEU A 14 5.90 -9.98 -9.03
CA LEU A 14 6.83 -9.87 -7.91
C LEU A 14 7.61 -8.55 -7.91
N ALA A 15 8.00 -8.08 -9.09
CA ALA A 15 8.69 -6.79 -9.27
C ALA A 15 7.81 -5.62 -8.77
N ASN A 16 6.53 -5.58 -9.16
CA ASN A 16 5.62 -4.53 -8.73
C ASN A 16 5.35 -4.59 -7.22
N ILE A 17 5.15 -5.77 -6.64
CA ILE A 17 5.02 -5.92 -5.18
C ILE A 17 6.28 -5.43 -4.47
N SER A 18 7.48 -5.76 -4.97
CA SER A 18 8.73 -5.31 -4.37
C SER A 18 8.88 -3.79 -4.38
N VAL A 19 8.47 -3.13 -5.47
CA VAL A 19 8.45 -1.66 -5.55
C VAL A 19 7.48 -1.06 -4.52
N LEU A 20 6.29 -1.64 -4.37
CA LEU A 20 5.29 -1.22 -3.39
C LEU A 20 5.77 -1.42 -1.95
N LYS A 21 6.25 -2.62 -1.61
CA LYS A 21 6.75 -2.99 -0.28
C LYS A 21 7.89 -2.08 0.18
N ASN A 22 8.76 -1.66 -0.73
CA ASN A 22 9.90 -0.80 -0.40
C ASN A 22 9.57 0.70 -0.48
N GLY A 23 8.29 1.09 -0.62
CA GLY A 23 7.87 2.49 -0.68
C GLY A 23 8.39 3.26 -1.91
N LYS A 24 8.82 2.56 -2.97
CA LYS A 24 9.37 3.18 -4.18
C LYS A 24 8.32 3.48 -5.24
N ALA A 25 7.07 3.05 -5.01
CA ALA A 25 5.97 3.30 -5.92
C ALA A 25 5.57 4.78 -5.90
N LYS A 26 5.54 5.41 -7.08
CA LYS A 26 5.04 6.79 -7.23
C LYS A 26 3.51 6.86 -7.27
N ALA A 27 2.88 5.79 -7.75
CA ALA A 27 1.43 5.67 -7.89
C ALA A 27 1.02 4.19 -7.85
N ILE A 28 -0.22 3.94 -7.43
CA ILE A 28 -0.87 2.62 -7.47
C ILE A 28 -2.32 2.80 -7.95
N LYS A 29 -2.81 1.86 -8.77
CA LYS A 29 -4.23 1.83 -9.14
C LYS A 29 -5.07 1.48 -7.91
N ILE A 30 -6.18 2.18 -7.70
CA ILE A 30 -7.12 1.90 -6.60
C ILE A 30 -7.58 0.43 -6.61
N GLU A 31 -7.81 -0.16 -7.80
CA GLU A 31 -8.14 -1.58 -7.90
C GLU A 31 -7.05 -2.48 -7.32
N THR A 32 -5.78 -2.19 -7.61
CA THR A 32 -4.64 -2.94 -7.09
C THR A 32 -4.53 -2.76 -5.57
N LEU A 33 -4.71 -1.54 -5.07
CA LEU A 33 -4.74 -1.26 -3.64
C LEU A 33 -5.85 -2.07 -2.95
N ASN A 34 -7.06 -2.10 -3.51
CA ASN A 34 -8.19 -2.88 -3.00
C ASN A 34 -7.92 -4.39 -3.00
N LYS A 35 -7.28 -4.92 -4.05
CA LYS A 35 -6.89 -6.34 -4.12
C LYS A 35 -5.87 -6.70 -3.04
N ILE A 36 -4.88 -5.82 -2.80
CA ILE A 36 -3.91 -5.97 -1.71
C ILE A 36 -4.63 -5.95 -0.35
N CYS A 37 -5.54 -4.99 -0.16
CA CYS A 37 -6.32 -4.85 1.08
C CYS A 37 -7.16 -6.10 1.37
N ARG A 38 -7.84 -6.64 0.35
CA ARG A 38 -8.58 -7.92 0.48
C ARG A 38 -7.68 -9.09 0.82
N ALA A 39 -6.48 -9.17 0.26
CA ALA A 39 -5.53 -10.25 0.52
C ALA A 39 -4.87 -10.18 1.90
N LEU A 40 -4.79 -8.97 2.47
CA LEU A 40 -4.19 -8.68 3.79
C LEU A 40 -5.23 -8.42 4.88
N GLU A 41 -6.53 -8.54 4.57
CA GLU A 41 -7.62 -8.27 5.50
C GLU A 41 -7.55 -6.86 6.12
N CYS A 42 -7.14 -5.86 5.33
CA CYS A 42 -7.10 -4.46 5.72
C CYS A 42 -8.01 -3.60 4.84
N GLN A 43 -8.12 -2.31 5.18
CA GLN A 43 -8.74 -1.26 4.39
C GLN A 43 -7.66 -0.38 3.74
N PRO A 44 -7.97 0.29 2.62
CA PRO A 44 -7.05 1.23 1.97
C PRO A 44 -6.52 2.31 2.91
N GLY A 45 -7.33 2.76 3.87
CA GLY A 45 -6.94 3.74 4.89
C GLY A 45 -5.88 3.23 5.85
N ASP A 46 -5.82 1.92 6.11
CA ASP A 46 -4.84 1.32 7.03
C ASP A 46 -3.42 1.30 6.45
N ILE A 47 -3.29 1.39 5.12
CA ILE A 47 -2.00 1.40 4.41
C ILE A 47 -1.38 2.82 4.42
N TRP A 48 -2.11 3.82 4.88
CA TRP A 48 -1.67 5.22 4.89
C TRP A 48 -0.96 5.60 6.20
N SER A 49 0.25 5.09 6.42
CA SER A 49 1.17 5.65 7.44
C SER A 49 2.00 6.78 6.83
N GLY A 50 1.31 7.83 6.37
CA GLY A 50 1.97 9.06 5.96
C GLY A 50 2.09 9.94 7.18
N GLU A 51 3.29 10.09 7.73
CA GLU A 51 3.62 11.27 8.52
C GLU A 51 3.63 12.46 7.55
N THR A 52 2.45 12.94 7.15
CA THR A 52 2.33 14.32 6.70
C THR A 52 2.57 15.13 7.96
N THR A 53 3.80 15.58 8.16
CA THR A 53 4.06 16.71 9.04
C THR A 53 3.36 17.92 8.42
N ASN A 54 2.05 18.01 8.61
CA ASN A 54 1.33 19.25 8.49
C ASN A 54 1.87 20.12 9.62
N LYS A 55 2.87 20.95 9.29
CA LYS A 55 3.14 22.16 10.08
C LYS A 55 1.98 23.13 9.87
N HIS A 56 0.80 22.77 10.36
CA HIS A 56 -0.24 23.74 10.63
C HIS A 56 -0.39 23.77 12.14
N GLY A 57 0.47 24.58 12.75
CA GLY A 57 0.32 24.95 14.14
C GLY A 57 -0.91 25.82 14.28
N GLU A 58 -2.05 25.19 14.59
CA GLU A 58 -3.20 25.85 15.19
C GLU A 58 -3.32 25.30 16.60
N THR A 59 -2.64 25.96 17.52
CA THR A 59 -3.02 25.92 18.94
C THR A 59 -4.28 26.76 19.10
N ALA A 60 -5.30 26.15 19.69
CA ALA A 60 -6.43 26.86 20.28
C ALA A 60 -5.97 27.90 21.32
#